data_AF-A0A3C0GEB1-F1
#
_entry.id   AF-A0A3C0GEB1-F1
#
_cell.length_a   1.000
_cell.length_b   1.000
_cell.length_c   1.000
_cell.angle_alpha   90.00
_cell.angle_beta   90.00
_cell.angle_gamma   90.00
#
_symmetry.space_group_name_H-M   'P 1'
#
loop_
_entity.id
_entity.type
_entity.pdbx_description
1 polymer ?
#
loop_
_entity_poly.entity_id
_entity_poly.type
_entity_poly.pdbx_seq_one_letter_code
_entity_poly.pdbx_strand_id
1 'polypeptide(L)'
;MYRDIVTESFDFSFTTRDDARKVVTSSVADLFESSAVKQFYYDNFARPQIAGLKTWYKSTQTLNQVTGYFTEQGDDSRVLAVGTSSISNLSFITAGALLKFEPTSGNHFMTELGTQMTGTAGHPGSAEIMWTKVVSVDGDGSNGGQGNLADGTGPIVLSDLIPTDAEIKEIIPTYVDSISSELETAIIDKIVAFKNFGLGYNNTTRVWYVIDEEDLNTGDFDLTNGQDKTGAGLDASWMIRFSTNDLTYTVFNRATQYIFQSFSRNKFYFDESVKAIDPETGLVIKDSVTILKSNTKPDFVSNLTFDYKWQIVKNIMGADGYSDTRKLQVGLFDGDDDGVVDNPDLFKLIVSPTTDISEKYVYFQ
;
A
#
# COMPACT_ATOMS: atom_id res chain seq x y z
N MET A 1 -9.81 1.18 -17.59
CA MET A 1 -9.26 0.57 -16.37
C MET A 1 -10.33 0.62 -15.30
N TYR A 2 -10.48 -0.41 -14.49
CA TYR A 2 -11.46 -0.44 -13.40
C TYR A 2 -10.90 -1.20 -12.19
N ARG A 3 -11.61 -1.14 -11.06
CA ARG A 3 -11.23 -1.78 -9.79
C ARG A 3 -12.36 -2.69 -9.34
N ASP A 4 -12.03 -3.92 -8.99
CA ASP A 4 -12.94 -4.90 -8.39
C ASP A 4 -12.46 -5.31 -6.99
N ILE A 5 -13.41 -5.48 -6.07
CA ILE A 5 -13.18 -6.10 -4.76
C ILE A 5 -13.67 -7.54 -4.87
N VAL A 6 -12.76 -8.48 -4.65
CA VAL A 6 -13.04 -9.91 -4.81
C VAL A 6 -12.59 -10.69 -3.58
N THR A 7 -13.15 -11.89 -3.42
CA THR A 7 -12.63 -12.89 -2.50
C THR A 7 -12.04 -14.02 -3.33
N GLU A 8 -10.73 -14.21 -3.22
CA GLU A 8 -10.02 -15.32 -3.85
C GLU A 8 -9.94 -16.48 -2.87
N SER A 9 -9.71 -17.69 -3.38
CA SER A 9 -9.55 -18.85 -2.52
C SER A 9 -8.64 -19.91 -3.13
N PHE A 10 -8.01 -20.69 -2.26
CA PHE A 10 -7.32 -21.92 -2.62
C PHE A 10 -7.56 -23.00 -1.58
N ASP A 11 -7.46 -24.26 -2.01
CA ASP A 11 -7.65 -25.42 -1.13
C ASP A 11 -6.32 -26.08 -0.81
N PHE A 12 -6.20 -26.63 0.39
CA PHE A 12 -5.10 -27.51 0.77
C PHE A 12 -5.55 -28.63 1.70
N SER A 13 -4.77 -29.71 1.69
CA SER A 13 -4.89 -30.83 2.62
C SER A 13 -3.59 -31.00 3.39
N PHE A 14 -3.67 -31.46 4.63
CA PHE A 14 -2.50 -31.73 5.47
C PHE A 14 -2.72 -33.05 6.20
N THR A 15 -1.62 -33.78 6.49
CA THR A 15 -1.68 -34.99 7.33
C THR A 15 -0.96 -34.76 8.65
N THR A 16 0.14 -34.02 8.61
CA THR A 16 1.00 -33.76 9.75
C THR A 16 1.09 -32.27 10.06
N ARG A 17 1.54 -31.94 11.27
CA ARG A 17 1.84 -30.56 11.66
C ARG A 17 2.88 -29.91 10.73
N ASP A 18 3.84 -30.69 10.24
CA ASP A 18 4.86 -30.19 9.32
C ASP A 18 4.30 -29.89 7.93
N ASP A 19 3.29 -30.64 7.47
CA ASP A 19 2.57 -30.30 6.24
C ASP A 19 1.81 -28.98 6.39
N ALA A 20 1.13 -28.79 7.54
CA ALA A 20 0.47 -27.52 7.85
C ALA A 20 1.48 -26.36 7.87
N ARG A 21 2.64 -26.54 8.51
CA ARG A 21 3.71 -25.53 8.50
C ARG A 21 4.14 -25.18 7.08
N LYS A 22 4.39 -26.17 6.22
CA LYS A 22 4.81 -25.93 4.83
C LYS A 22 3.80 -25.07 4.07
N VAL A 23 2.51 -25.33 4.22
CA VAL A 23 1.46 -24.51 3.58
C VAL A 23 1.47 -23.09 4.13
N VAL A 24 1.64 -22.93 5.45
CA VAL A 24 1.69 -21.60 6.08
C VAL A 24 2.91 -20.79 5.60
N THR A 25 4.09 -21.41 5.52
CA THR A 25 5.33 -20.74 5.11
C THR A 25 5.52 -20.66 3.59
N SER A 26 4.55 -21.11 2.79
CA SER A 26 4.54 -20.97 1.33
C SER A 26 3.26 -20.27 0.89
N SER A 27 2.21 -21.03 0.58
CA SER A 27 0.97 -20.49 0.01
C SER A 27 0.29 -19.43 0.87
N VAL A 28 0.33 -19.53 2.21
CA VAL A 28 -0.22 -18.46 3.07
C VAL A 28 0.72 -17.26 3.13
N ALA A 29 2.04 -17.46 3.20
CA ALA A 29 3.00 -16.37 3.13
C ALA A 29 2.88 -15.56 1.82
N ASP A 30 2.66 -16.24 0.69
CA ASP A 30 2.42 -15.60 -0.61
C ASP A 30 1.16 -14.68 -0.58
N LEU A 31 0.16 -14.99 0.25
CA LEU A 31 -1.01 -14.12 0.42
C LEU A 31 -0.65 -12.82 1.16
N PHE A 32 0.27 -12.86 2.12
CA PHE A 32 0.70 -11.67 2.86
C PHE A 32 1.47 -10.71 1.94
N GLU A 33 2.30 -11.26 1.05
CA GLU A 33 3.07 -10.51 0.05
C GLU A 33 2.23 -10.09 -1.18
N SER A 34 1.03 -10.66 -1.35
CA SER A 34 0.17 -10.41 -2.50
C SER A 34 -0.15 -8.92 -2.67
N SER A 35 0.15 -8.41 -3.88
CA SER A 35 -0.16 -7.03 -4.25
C SER A 35 -1.65 -6.72 -4.12
N ALA A 36 -2.53 -7.69 -4.37
CA ALA A 36 -3.99 -7.48 -4.30
C ALA A 36 -4.50 -7.36 -2.86
N VAL A 37 -3.88 -8.07 -1.91
CA VAL A 37 -4.17 -7.97 -0.47
C VAL A 37 -3.62 -6.65 0.08
N LYS A 38 -2.41 -6.26 -0.33
CA LYS A 38 -1.79 -4.96 0.02
C LYS A 38 -2.62 -3.78 -0.53
N GLN A 39 -3.17 -3.91 -1.75
CA GLN A 39 -4.09 -2.91 -2.32
C GLN A 39 -5.41 -2.84 -1.55
N PHE A 40 -5.94 -4.00 -1.11
CA PHE A 40 -7.11 -4.03 -0.25
C PHE A 40 -6.85 -3.29 1.08
N TYR A 41 -5.66 -3.43 1.65
CA TYR A 41 -5.24 -2.66 2.81
C TYR A 41 -5.29 -1.14 2.55
N TYR A 42 -4.67 -0.67 1.46
CA TYR A 42 -4.65 0.77 1.12
C TYR A 42 -6.03 1.39 0.89
N ASP A 43 -7.00 0.59 0.46
CA ASP A 43 -8.35 1.05 0.15
C ASP A 43 -9.32 1.02 1.34
N ASN A 44 -9.16 0.08 2.27
CA ASN A 44 -10.17 -0.18 3.32
C ASN A 44 -9.74 0.23 4.73
N PHE A 45 -8.44 0.45 4.98
CA PHE A 45 -7.97 0.82 6.31
C PHE A 45 -7.90 2.35 6.48
N ALA A 46 -8.13 2.79 7.72
CA ALA A 46 -8.04 4.20 8.06
C ALA A 46 -6.61 4.72 7.82
N ARG A 47 -6.53 5.92 7.24
CA ARG A 47 -5.28 6.63 6.98
C ARG A 47 -5.17 7.81 7.95
N PRO A 48 -4.34 7.72 9.01
CA PRO A 48 -4.20 8.78 10.00
C PRO A 48 -3.93 10.15 9.38
N GLN A 49 -4.81 11.11 9.70
CA GLN A 49 -4.70 12.49 9.23
C GLN A 49 -3.87 13.32 10.22
N ILE A 50 -3.04 14.22 9.72
CA ILE A 50 -2.25 15.12 10.55
C ILE A 50 -3.07 16.34 10.94
N ALA A 51 -3.30 16.51 12.25
CA ALA A 51 -3.93 17.70 12.79
C ALA A 51 -2.93 18.88 12.82
N GLY A 52 -3.41 20.08 12.47
CA GLY A 52 -2.58 21.30 12.45
C GLY A 52 -1.59 21.34 11.28
N LEU A 53 -0.74 22.36 11.29
CA LEU A 53 0.23 22.62 10.23
C LEU A 53 1.61 22.15 10.69
N LYS A 54 2.04 21.01 10.15
CA LYS A 54 3.35 20.40 10.40
C LYS A 54 4.12 20.35 9.10
N THR A 55 5.39 20.75 9.13
CA THR A 55 6.21 20.94 7.95
C THR A 55 7.45 20.06 7.99
N TRP A 56 7.95 19.70 6.81
CA TRP A 56 9.23 19.04 6.63
C TRP A 56 10.36 20.06 6.57
N TYR A 57 11.45 19.82 7.31
CA TYR A 57 12.70 20.53 7.16
C TYR A 57 13.73 19.62 6.50
N LYS A 58 14.17 19.98 5.27
CA LYS A 58 15.19 19.23 4.54
C LYS A 58 16.59 19.63 4.97
N SER A 59 17.38 18.65 5.42
CA SER A 59 18.74 18.83 5.91
C SER A 59 19.78 18.53 4.84
N THR A 60 19.69 17.34 4.24
CA THR A 60 20.56 16.93 3.13
C THR A 60 19.76 16.24 2.03
N GLN A 61 20.35 16.14 0.85
CA GLN A 61 19.74 15.55 -0.33
C GLN A 61 20.78 14.76 -1.12
N THR A 62 20.39 13.56 -1.55
CA THR A 62 21.07 12.76 -2.58
C THR A 62 20.16 12.63 -3.80
N LEU A 63 20.52 11.80 -4.79
CA LEU A 63 19.76 11.69 -6.05
C LEU A 63 18.31 11.24 -5.84
N ASN A 64 18.09 10.29 -4.92
CA ASN A 64 16.78 9.67 -4.67
C ASN A 64 16.42 9.62 -3.18
N GLN A 65 17.07 10.41 -2.33
CA GLN A 65 16.75 10.44 -0.91
C GLN A 65 16.97 11.84 -0.35
N VAL A 66 16.18 12.18 0.66
CA VAL A 66 16.40 13.37 1.49
C VAL A 66 16.46 12.97 2.94
N THR A 67 17.28 13.67 3.72
CA THR A 67 17.29 13.56 5.17
C THR A 67 16.70 14.83 5.77
N GLY A 68 16.03 14.71 6.91
CA GLY A 68 15.40 15.84 7.56
C GLY A 68 14.69 15.50 8.86
N TYR A 69 13.83 16.41 9.29
CA TYR A 69 12.99 16.27 10.48
C TYR A 69 11.69 17.08 10.33
N PHE A 70 10.72 16.85 11.20
CA PHE A 70 9.45 17.58 11.20
C PHE A 70 9.46 18.74 12.20
N THR A 71 8.83 19.85 11.82
CA THR A 71 8.65 21.05 12.64
C THR A 71 7.19 21.47 12.70
N GLU A 72 6.84 22.31 13.66
CA GLU A 72 5.60 23.08 13.57
C GLU A 72 5.77 24.22 12.55
N GLN A 73 4.74 24.46 11.73
CA GLN A 73 4.83 25.48 10.68
C GLN A 73 5.14 26.85 11.29
N GLY A 74 6.17 27.51 10.76
CA GLY A 74 6.59 28.85 11.17
C GLY A 74 7.47 28.90 12.41
N ASP A 75 7.85 27.75 12.98
CA ASP A 75 8.83 27.66 14.07
C ASP A 75 9.76 26.46 13.89
N ASP A 76 10.84 26.66 13.13
CA ASP A 76 11.88 25.65 12.90
C ASP A 76 12.62 25.23 14.18
N SER A 77 12.45 25.96 15.28
CA SER A 77 13.02 25.58 16.58
C SER A 77 12.20 24.51 17.32
N ARG A 78 10.96 24.24 16.88
CA ARG A 78 10.06 23.25 17.48
C ARG A 78 10.06 21.96 16.68
N VAL A 79 11.14 21.21 16.86
CA VAL A 79 11.31 19.87 16.27
C VAL A 79 10.34 18.88 16.91
N LEU A 80 9.70 18.07 16.08
CA LEU A 80 8.68 17.10 16.48
C LEU A 80 9.26 15.68 16.51
N ALA A 81 9.01 14.98 17.62
CA ALA A 81 9.27 13.55 17.71
C ALA A 81 8.24 12.75 16.90
N VAL A 82 8.69 11.63 16.35
CA VAL A 82 7.91 10.67 15.54
C VAL A 82 8.00 9.27 16.13
N GLY A 83 7.26 8.32 15.55
CA GLY A 83 7.29 6.92 15.97
C GLY A 83 6.79 6.71 17.40
N THR A 84 7.37 5.75 18.12
CA THR A 84 6.91 5.32 19.45
C THR A 84 6.94 6.42 20.51
N SER A 85 7.73 7.47 20.30
CA SER A 85 7.85 8.61 21.22
C SER A 85 6.79 9.70 20.99
N SER A 86 6.04 9.64 19.89
CA SER A 86 4.94 10.57 19.62
C SER A 86 3.62 10.10 20.23
N ILE A 87 2.87 11.03 20.82
CA ILE A 87 1.50 10.82 21.30
C ILE A 87 0.42 11.19 20.26
N SER A 88 0.84 11.76 19.13
CA SER A 88 -0.03 12.14 18.01
C SER A 88 0.06 11.14 16.86
N ASN A 89 -0.70 11.36 15.77
CA ASN A 89 -0.61 10.57 14.55
C ASN A 89 0.80 10.54 13.90
N LEU A 90 1.74 11.39 14.34
CA LEU A 90 3.16 11.24 13.99
C LEU A 90 3.77 9.92 14.52
N SER A 91 3.09 9.20 15.41
CA SER A 91 3.53 7.89 15.89
C SER A 91 3.47 6.79 14.82
N PHE A 92 2.72 7.05 13.75
CA PHE A 92 2.64 6.18 12.58
C PHE A 92 3.79 6.41 11.58
N ILE A 93 4.63 7.43 11.80
CA ILE A 93 5.84 7.64 11.00
C ILE A 93 6.92 6.70 11.53
N THR A 94 7.00 5.54 10.91
CA THR A 94 8.01 4.50 11.13
C THR A 94 8.59 4.08 9.78
N ALA A 95 9.71 3.36 9.78
CA ALA A 95 10.26 2.81 8.54
C ALA A 95 9.18 2.00 7.76
N GLY A 96 9.12 2.21 6.45
CA GLY A 96 8.12 1.63 5.54
C GLY A 96 6.77 2.35 5.50
N ALA A 97 6.55 3.39 6.31
CA ALA A 97 5.30 4.16 6.26
C ALA A 97 5.29 5.07 5.03
N LEU A 98 4.12 5.28 4.44
CA LEU A 98 3.92 6.22 3.33
C LEU A 98 3.35 7.54 3.87
N LEU A 99 3.97 8.64 3.45
CA LEU A 99 3.61 9.99 3.86
C LEU A 99 3.10 10.78 2.67
N LYS A 100 1.95 11.43 2.83
CA LYS A 100 1.39 12.37 1.87
C LYS A 100 1.77 13.79 2.24
N PHE A 101 2.37 14.49 1.29
CA PHE A 101 2.72 15.89 1.40
C PHE A 101 1.87 16.74 0.45
N GLU A 102 1.52 17.93 0.93
CA GLU A 102 0.97 19.03 0.13
C GLU A 102 1.94 20.22 0.18
N PRO A 103 2.04 20.99 -0.91
CA PRO A 103 2.89 22.17 -0.96
C PRO A 103 2.34 23.24 -0.03
N THR A 104 3.18 24.21 0.34
CA THR A 104 2.70 25.39 1.07
C THR A 104 1.61 26.11 0.26
N SER A 105 0.61 26.66 0.94
CA SER A 105 -0.55 27.30 0.29
C SER A 105 -0.14 28.28 -0.82
N GLY A 106 -0.69 28.08 -2.02
CA GLY A 106 -0.38 28.89 -3.21
C GLY A 106 0.79 28.39 -4.06
N ASN A 107 1.45 27.30 -3.65
CA ASN A 107 2.52 26.66 -4.41
C ASN A 107 2.12 25.28 -4.95
N HIS A 108 2.97 24.71 -5.81
CA HIS A 108 2.96 23.32 -6.23
C HIS A 108 4.38 22.74 -6.20
N PHE A 109 4.50 21.42 -6.18
CA PHE A 109 5.78 20.73 -6.19
C PHE A 109 6.36 20.63 -7.59
N MET A 110 7.68 20.80 -7.68
CA MET A 110 8.52 20.44 -8.81
C MET A 110 9.31 19.19 -8.40
N THR A 111 8.71 18.02 -8.62
CA THR A 111 9.13 16.73 -8.05
C THR A 111 10.57 16.38 -8.42
N GLU A 112 10.94 16.54 -9.69
CA GLU A 112 12.29 16.24 -10.21
C GLU A 112 13.37 17.16 -9.62
N LEU A 113 13.00 18.37 -9.19
CA LEU A 113 13.93 19.33 -8.61
C LEU A 113 13.96 19.28 -7.08
N GLY A 114 12.98 18.64 -6.45
CA GLY A 114 12.79 18.67 -5.00
C GLY A 114 12.57 20.08 -4.46
N THR A 115 11.80 20.88 -5.20
CA THR A 115 11.48 22.28 -4.87
C THR A 115 9.97 22.53 -4.98
N GLN A 116 9.52 23.68 -4.53
CA GLN A 116 8.15 24.17 -4.73
C GLN A 116 8.17 25.49 -5.50
N MET A 117 7.16 25.71 -6.34
CA MET A 117 7.00 26.91 -7.16
C MET A 117 5.62 27.53 -6.94
N THR A 118 5.55 28.86 -6.90
CA THR A 118 4.30 29.59 -6.74
C THR A 118 3.40 29.47 -7.98
N GLY A 119 2.11 29.30 -7.75
CA GLY A 119 1.08 29.17 -8.77
C GLY A 119 0.43 27.79 -8.77
N THR A 120 -0.52 27.61 -9.69
CA THR A 120 -1.26 26.36 -9.86
C THR A 120 -0.39 25.31 -10.56
N ALA A 121 -0.53 24.05 -10.16
CA ALA A 121 -0.01 22.94 -10.95
C ALA A 121 -0.71 22.84 -12.32
N GLY A 122 -0.25 21.93 -13.17
CA GLY A 122 -0.87 21.64 -14.48
C GLY A 122 0.07 21.67 -15.67
N HIS A 123 1.37 21.80 -15.44
CA HIS A 123 2.41 21.62 -16.45
C HIS A 123 3.28 20.39 -16.15
N PRO A 124 4.02 19.86 -17.14
CA PRO A 124 4.92 18.73 -16.91
C PRO A 124 5.85 18.96 -15.71
N GLY A 125 6.01 17.94 -14.87
CA GLY A 125 6.84 18.01 -13.67
C GLY A 125 6.18 18.67 -12.45
N SER A 126 4.96 19.23 -12.59
CA SER A 126 4.23 19.81 -11.46
C SER A 126 3.30 18.80 -10.78
N ALA A 127 3.33 18.78 -9.44
CA ALA A 127 2.44 17.96 -8.62
C ALA A 127 1.78 18.79 -7.51
N GLU A 128 0.51 18.51 -7.23
CA GLU A 128 -0.21 19.10 -6.08
C GLU A 128 -0.02 18.29 -4.80
N ILE A 129 0.37 17.03 -4.95
CA ILE A 129 0.59 16.07 -3.87
C ILE A 129 1.84 15.27 -4.21
N MET A 130 2.63 14.93 -3.19
CA MET A 130 3.66 13.91 -3.28
C MET A 130 3.44 12.84 -2.22
N TRP A 131 3.66 11.59 -2.61
CA TRP A 131 3.80 10.48 -1.69
C TRP A 131 5.28 10.15 -1.56
N THR A 132 5.70 9.75 -0.37
CA THR A 132 7.06 9.26 -0.14
C THR A 132 7.10 8.24 0.97
N LYS A 133 8.07 7.33 0.89
CA LYS A 133 8.33 6.31 1.88
C LYS A 133 9.35 6.78 2.91
N VAL A 134 9.10 6.45 4.17
CA VAL A 134 10.08 6.57 5.24
C VAL A 134 11.06 5.41 5.12
N VAL A 135 12.30 5.70 4.72
CA VAL A 135 13.36 4.68 4.61
C VAL A 135 13.84 4.28 6.01
N SER A 136 14.12 5.27 6.86
CA SER A 136 14.55 5.04 8.24
C SER A 136 14.26 6.23 9.14
N VAL A 137 14.23 5.96 10.44
CA VAL A 137 14.12 6.96 11.51
C VAL A 137 15.17 6.61 12.57
N ASP A 138 16.06 7.54 12.87
CA ASP A 138 17.00 7.44 13.98
C ASP A 138 16.38 8.00 15.27
N GLY A 139 16.48 7.23 16.35
CA GLY A 139 15.85 7.54 17.64
C GLY A 139 14.36 7.87 17.51
N ASP A 140 13.98 9.08 17.91
CA ASP A 140 12.61 9.59 17.81
C ASP A 140 12.44 10.59 16.65
N GLY A 141 13.40 10.66 15.71
CA GLY A 141 13.39 11.58 14.58
C GLY A 141 13.53 13.06 14.95
N SER A 142 13.84 13.40 16.20
CA SER A 142 14.02 14.78 16.66
C SER A 142 15.45 15.11 17.11
N ASN A 143 16.31 14.09 17.27
CA ASN A 143 17.61 14.21 17.93
C ASN A 143 17.51 14.95 19.29
N GLY A 144 16.54 14.55 20.13
CA GLY A 144 16.29 15.22 21.42
C GLY A 144 15.80 16.67 21.28
N GLY A 145 15.07 16.96 20.19
CA GLY A 145 14.58 18.29 19.86
C GLY A 145 15.60 19.22 19.17
N GLN A 146 16.79 18.72 18.83
CA GLN A 146 17.84 19.51 18.16
C GLN A 146 17.71 19.53 16.62
N GLY A 147 16.95 18.59 16.05
CA GLY A 147 16.83 18.44 14.59
C GLY A 147 17.97 17.61 14.03
N ASN A 148 18.94 18.25 13.37
CA ASN A 148 20.04 17.56 12.71
C ASN A 148 20.95 16.80 13.67
N LEU A 149 21.52 15.71 13.17
CA LEU A 149 22.61 14.97 13.78
C LEU A 149 23.92 15.77 13.72
N ALA A 150 24.92 15.33 14.47
CA ALA A 150 26.21 16.02 14.59
C ALA A 150 26.98 16.14 13.26
N ASP A 151 26.68 15.28 12.29
CA ASP A 151 27.26 15.29 10.94
C ASP A 151 26.49 16.19 9.94
N GLY A 152 25.40 16.82 10.38
CA GLY A 152 24.53 17.67 9.57
C GLY A 152 23.42 16.94 8.83
N THR A 153 23.35 15.60 8.92
CA THR A 153 22.23 14.82 8.36
C THR A 153 20.99 14.94 9.25
N GLY A 154 19.81 14.80 8.65
CA GLY A 154 18.57 14.70 9.41
C GLY A 154 18.33 13.27 9.91
N PRO A 155 17.69 13.09 11.08
CA PRO A 155 17.43 11.78 11.68
C PRO A 155 16.37 10.97 10.93
N ILE A 156 15.59 11.56 10.02
CA ILE A 156 14.59 10.86 9.19
C ILE A 156 15.06 10.85 7.74
N VAL A 157 14.98 9.69 7.09
CA VAL A 157 15.31 9.52 5.66
C VAL A 157 14.05 9.20 4.86
N LEU A 158 13.81 9.96 3.78
CA LEU A 158 12.70 9.77 2.85
C LEU A 158 13.21 9.36 1.46
N SER A 159 12.43 8.59 0.72
CA SER A 159 12.77 8.06 -0.62
C SER A 159 12.58 9.04 -1.77
N ASP A 160 12.03 10.22 -1.51
CA ASP A 160 11.70 11.20 -2.56
C ASP A 160 12.19 12.58 -2.17
N LEU A 161 12.35 13.44 -3.18
CA LEU A 161 12.88 14.78 -3.00
C LEU A 161 11.82 15.73 -2.43
N ILE A 162 11.54 15.61 -1.14
CA ILE A 162 10.58 16.49 -0.45
C ILE A 162 11.24 17.84 -0.11
N PRO A 163 10.73 18.99 -0.59
CA PRO A 163 11.28 20.29 -0.25
C PRO A 163 10.97 20.69 1.21
N THR A 164 11.78 21.60 1.75
CA THR A 164 11.46 22.29 3.00
C THR A 164 10.11 23.01 2.89
N ASP A 165 9.39 23.10 4.01
CA ASP A 165 8.05 23.68 4.17
C ASP A 165 6.92 22.89 3.50
N ALA A 166 7.19 21.70 2.96
CA ALA A 166 6.16 20.76 2.55
C ALA A 166 5.33 20.33 3.77
N GLU A 167 4.01 20.41 3.65
CA GLU A 167 3.08 20.12 4.74
C GLU A 167 2.67 18.64 4.71
N ILE A 168 2.92 17.91 5.79
CA ILE A 168 2.44 16.53 5.91
C ILE A 168 0.94 16.52 6.24
N LYS A 169 0.16 15.73 5.49
CA LYS A 169 -1.31 15.68 5.63
C LYS A 169 -1.83 14.32 6.06
N GLU A 170 -1.28 13.26 5.50
CA GLU A 170 -1.80 11.90 5.67
C GLU A 170 -0.66 10.91 5.80
N ILE A 171 -0.89 9.87 6.59
CA ILE A 171 0.03 8.75 6.77
C ILE A 171 -0.72 7.48 6.42
N ILE A 172 -0.06 6.58 5.70
CA ILE A 172 -0.45 5.17 5.61
C ILE A 172 0.58 4.38 6.43
N PRO A 173 0.17 3.77 7.55
CA PRO A 173 1.07 2.95 8.35
C PRO A 173 1.63 1.79 7.53
N THR A 174 2.86 1.38 7.84
CA THR A 174 3.52 0.24 7.19
C THR A 174 2.65 -0.99 7.30
N TYR A 175 2.36 -1.61 6.15
CA TYR A 175 1.72 -2.92 6.09
C TYR A 175 2.78 -4.00 6.35
N VAL A 176 2.46 -4.96 7.23
CA VAL A 176 3.38 -6.06 7.54
C VAL A 176 3.04 -7.23 6.63
N ASP A 177 3.92 -7.53 5.68
CA ASP A 177 3.78 -8.62 4.71
C ASP A 177 4.49 -9.92 5.13
N SER A 178 4.91 -10.01 6.39
CA SER A 178 5.54 -11.22 6.94
C SER A 178 4.71 -11.82 8.08
N ILE A 179 4.88 -13.14 8.25
CA ILE A 179 4.26 -13.91 9.32
C ILE A 179 5.24 -13.96 10.50
N SER A 180 4.85 -13.42 11.66
CA SER A 180 5.67 -13.55 12.87
C SER A 180 5.66 -15.00 13.40
N SER A 181 6.69 -15.40 14.13
CA SER A 181 6.78 -16.76 14.70
C SER A 181 5.62 -17.09 15.65
N GLU A 182 5.13 -16.09 16.38
CA GLU A 182 3.95 -16.21 17.25
C GLU A 182 2.67 -16.45 16.44
N LEU A 183 2.48 -15.69 15.35
CA LEU A 183 1.33 -15.85 14.46
C LEU A 183 1.38 -17.19 13.73
N GLU A 184 2.55 -17.59 13.22
CA GLU A 184 2.76 -18.89 12.56
C GLU A 184 2.33 -20.03 13.49
N THR A 185 2.77 -20.00 14.74
CA THR A 185 2.43 -21.01 15.75
C THR A 185 0.92 -21.05 15.98
N ALA A 186 0.29 -19.87 16.14
CA ALA A 186 -1.16 -19.77 16.36
C ALA A 186 -1.97 -20.32 15.18
N ILE A 187 -1.57 -19.99 13.94
CA ILE A 187 -2.21 -20.51 12.71
C ILE A 187 -2.10 -22.03 12.67
N ILE A 188 -0.90 -22.59 12.87
CA ILE A 188 -0.67 -24.04 12.80
C ILE A 188 -1.49 -24.76 13.88
N ASP A 189 -1.57 -24.22 15.09
CA ASP A 189 -2.36 -24.80 16.18
C ASP A 189 -3.85 -24.88 15.82
N LYS A 190 -4.40 -23.85 15.17
CA LYS A 190 -5.80 -23.85 14.70
C LYS A 190 -6.01 -24.84 13.55
N ILE A 191 -5.07 -24.91 12.60
CA ILE A 191 -5.13 -25.87 11.47
C ILE A 191 -5.19 -27.30 12.00
N VAL A 192 -4.25 -27.69 12.88
CA VAL A 192 -4.15 -29.04 13.45
C VAL A 192 -5.35 -29.38 14.34
N ALA A 193 -5.98 -28.38 14.96
CA ALA A 193 -7.20 -28.55 15.74
C ALA A 193 -8.49 -28.60 14.91
N PHE A 194 -8.39 -28.56 13.57
CA PHE A 194 -9.54 -28.54 12.65
C PHE A 194 -10.54 -27.42 12.98
N LYS A 195 -10.03 -26.21 13.26
CA LYS A 195 -10.83 -25.03 13.57
C LYS A 195 -10.96 -24.10 12.38
N ASN A 196 -12.15 -23.52 12.22
CA ASN A 196 -12.33 -22.34 11.39
C ASN A 196 -11.76 -21.12 12.13
N PHE A 197 -11.15 -20.19 11.41
CA PHE A 197 -10.63 -18.96 12.01
C PHE A 197 -10.38 -17.90 10.94
N GLY A 198 -10.32 -16.64 11.36
CA GLY A 198 -9.91 -15.51 10.54
C GLY A 198 -8.53 -15.00 10.95
N LEU A 199 -7.89 -14.26 10.04
CA LEU A 199 -6.74 -13.41 10.30
C LEU A 199 -7.15 -11.97 9.99
N GLY A 200 -7.20 -11.15 11.04
CA GLY A 200 -7.42 -9.72 10.94
C GLY A 200 -6.09 -8.97 11.06
N TYR A 201 -6.08 -7.72 10.60
CA TYR A 201 -4.94 -6.82 10.72
C TYR A 201 -5.32 -5.58 11.51
N ASN A 202 -4.48 -5.17 12.46
CA ASN A 202 -4.65 -3.91 13.17
C ASN A 202 -3.64 -2.90 12.62
N ASN A 203 -4.11 -1.90 11.87
CA ASN A 203 -3.25 -0.87 11.27
C ASN A 203 -2.62 0.09 12.31
N THR A 204 -3.20 0.17 13.52
CA THR A 204 -2.71 1.05 14.59
C THR A 204 -1.51 0.43 15.27
N THR A 205 -1.61 -0.83 15.66
CA THR A 205 -0.51 -1.59 16.27
C THR A 205 0.42 -2.22 15.24
N ARG A 206 -0.01 -2.30 13.97
CA ARG A 206 0.67 -2.97 12.84
C ARG A 206 0.87 -4.46 13.09
N VAL A 207 -0.09 -5.10 13.75
CA VAL A 207 -0.03 -6.50 14.15
C VAL A 207 -1.20 -7.28 13.56
N TRP A 208 -0.88 -8.43 12.98
CA TRP A 208 -1.82 -9.46 12.59
C TRP A 208 -2.33 -10.23 13.81
N TYR A 209 -3.61 -10.56 13.83
CA TYR A 209 -4.23 -11.31 14.91
C TYR A 209 -5.18 -12.39 14.39
N VAL A 210 -5.37 -13.42 15.22
CA VAL A 210 -6.32 -14.51 14.94
C VAL A 210 -7.70 -14.10 15.45
N ILE A 211 -8.71 -14.35 14.63
CA ILE A 211 -10.14 -14.24 14.97
C ILE A 211 -10.65 -15.66 15.16
N ASP A 212 -11.12 -15.97 16.36
CA ASP A 212 -11.63 -17.29 16.68
C ASP A 212 -12.99 -17.55 16.02
N GLU A 213 -13.32 -18.83 15.82
CA GLU A 213 -14.56 -19.26 15.16
C GLU A 213 -15.83 -18.65 15.76
N GLU A 214 -15.84 -18.47 17.08
CA GLU A 214 -16.97 -17.91 17.83
C GLU A 214 -17.18 -16.40 17.62
N ASP A 215 -16.14 -15.68 17.21
CA ASP A 215 -16.18 -14.24 16.93
C ASP A 215 -16.25 -13.93 15.43
N LEU A 216 -15.85 -14.87 14.59
CA LEU A 216 -15.70 -14.68 13.15
C LEU A 216 -17.04 -14.43 12.44
N ASN A 217 -17.12 -13.29 11.75
CA ASN A 217 -18.20 -12.96 10.83
C ASN A 217 -17.73 -13.04 9.37
N THR A 218 -18.41 -13.84 8.55
CA THR A 218 -18.06 -14.07 7.14
C THR A 218 -18.74 -13.11 6.15
N GLY A 219 -19.47 -12.10 6.66
CA GLY A 219 -20.15 -11.08 5.86
C GLY A 219 -19.21 -10.08 5.17
N ASP A 220 -19.69 -8.86 4.93
CA ASP A 220 -18.89 -7.80 4.29
C ASP A 220 -17.76 -7.30 5.21
N PHE A 221 -16.70 -6.73 4.65
CA PHE A 221 -15.57 -6.24 5.44
C PHE A 221 -16.00 -5.04 6.29
N ASP A 222 -15.73 -5.14 7.60
CA ASP A 222 -15.98 -4.06 8.56
C ASP A 222 -14.93 -4.11 9.68
N LEU A 223 -14.39 -2.95 10.04
CA LEU A 223 -13.42 -2.77 11.13
C LEU A 223 -14.07 -2.37 12.46
N THR A 224 -15.37 -2.08 12.48
CA THR A 224 -16.09 -1.54 13.64
C THR A 224 -16.00 -2.45 14.87
N ASN A 225 -16.13 -3.76 14.67
CA ASN A 225 -16.02 -4.78 15.73
C ASN A 225 -14.74 -5.62 15.59
N GLY A 226 -13.69 -5.07 14.96
CA GLY A 226 -12.42 -5.79 14.83
C GLY A 226 -11.80 -6.09 16.20
N GLN A 227 -11.29 -7.31 16.37
CA GLN A 227 -10.76 -7.84 17.63
C GLN A 227 -11.80 -8.08 18.73
N ASP A 228 -13.08 -8.18 18.38
CA ASP A 228 -14.11 -8.61 19.33
C ASP A 228 -13.83 -10.04 19.83
N LYS A 229 -14.11 -10.30 21.11
CA LYS A 229 -13.88 -11.60 21.78
C LYS A 229 -15.08 -12.02 22.62
N THR A 230 -16.27 -11.58 22.24
CA THR A 230 -17.49 -11.81 23.03
C THR A 230 -18.18 -13.13 22.72
N GLY A 231 -17.74 -13.84 21.68
CA GLY A 231 -18.36 -15.04 21.13
C GLY A 231 -19.66 -14.77 20.37
N ALA A 232 -19.84 -13.53 19.89
CA ALA A 232 -21.09 -13.07 19.27
C ALA A 232 -21.07 -13.10 17.73
N GLY A 233 -19.99 -13.59 17.10
CA GLY A 233 -19.86 -13.62 15.64
C GLY A 233 -19.88 -12.24 14.98
N LEU A 234 -19.25 -11.24 15.61
CA LEU A 234 -19.33 -9.83 15.18
C LEU A 234 -18.10 -9.35 14.40
N ASP A 235 -16.99 -10.08 14.45
CA ASP A 235 -15.73 -9.64 13.84
C ASP A 235 -15.67 -9.98 12.35
N ALA A 236 -16.02 -9.00 11.52
CA ALA A 236 -15.96 -9.09 10.06
C ALA A 236 -14.67 -8.50 9.46
N SER A 237 -13.63 -8.28 10.28
CA SER A 237 -12.40 -7.58 9.88
C SER A 237 -11.33 -8.46 9.22
N TRP A 238 -11.63 -9.76 9.03
CA TRP A 238 -10.69 -10.70 8.44
C TRP A 238 -10.22 -10.26 7.04
N MET A 239 -8.93 -10.36 6.78
CA MET A 239 -8.35 -10.23 5.43
C MET A 239 -8.12 -11.61 4.82
N ILE A 240 -7.77 -12.60 5.65
CA ILE A 240 -7.63 -14.00 5.27
C ILE A 240 -8.50 -14.83 6.23
N ARG A 241 -9.23 -15.83 5.74
CA ARG A 241 -9.98 -16.76 6.60
C ARG A 241 -9.78 -18.20 6.16
N PHE A 242 -9.81 -19.09 7.12
CA PHE A 242 -9.63 -20.53 6.97
C PHE A 242 -10.95 -21.22 7.30
N SER A 243 -11.45 -22.02 6.37
CA SER A 243 -12.65 -22.83 6.53
C SER A 243 -12.30 -24.29 6.29
N THR A 244 -12.74 -25.19 7.17
CA THR A 244 -12.52 -26.63 7.03
C THR A 244 -13.84 -27.39 6.92
N ASN A 245 -13.80 -28.52 6.23
CA ASN A 245 -14.86 -29.52 6.18
C ASN A 245 -14.44 -30.83 6.88
N ASP A 246 -13.50 -30.72 7.83
CA ASP A 246 -12.82 -31.82 8.56
C ASP A 246 -11.91 -32.71 7.71
N LEU A 247 -11.73 -32.40 6.42
CA LEU A 247 -10.85 -33.15 5.52
C LEU A 247 -9.85 -32.23 4.78
N THR A 248 -10.34 -31.09 4.30
CA THR A 248 -9.61 -30.10 3.52
C THR A 248 -9.91 -28.71 4.04
N TYR A 249 -8.91 -27.84 3.99
CA TYR A 249 -9.09 -26.42 4.25
C TYR A 249 -9.26 -25.66 2.93
N THR A 250 -10.21 -24.74 2.92
CA THR A 250 -10.30 -23.65 1.94
C THR A 250 -9.87 -22.37 2.62
N VAL A 251 -8.82 -21.74 2.09
CA VAL A 251 -8.35 -20.42 2.52
C VAL A 251 -8.97 -19.39 1.59
N PHE A 252 -9.57 -18.36 2.17
CA PHE A 252 -10.12 -17.23 1.44
C PHE A 252 -9.33 -15.97 1.78
N ASN A 253 -9.08 -15.10 0.80
CA ASN A 253 -8.48 -13.80 1.02
C ASN A 253 -9.29 -12.70 0.33
N ARG A 254 -9.47 -11.56 1.02
CA ARG A 254 -10.04 -10.36 0.43
C ARG A 254 -8.96 -9.63 -0.37
N ALA A 255 -9.29 -9.28 -1.60
CA ALA A 255 -8.35 -8.71 -2.55
C ALA A 255 -9.00 -7.55 -3.30
N THR A 256 -8.20 -6.52 -3.56
CA THR A 256 -8.54 -5.48 -4.52
C THR A 256 -7.74 -5.72 -5.78
N GLN A 257 -8.41 -5.83 -6.91
CA GLN A 257 -7.78 -6.04 -8.21
C GLN A 257 -8.01 -4.81 -9.08
N TYR A 258 -6.95 -4.33 -9.73
CA TYR A 258 -7.06 -3.36 -10.81
C TYR A 258 -6.96 -4.07 -12.15
N ILE A 259 -7.93 -3.82 -13.03
CA ILE A 259 -7.99 -4.47 -14.34
C ILE A 259 -7.76 -3.42 -15.43
N PHE A 260 -6.71 -3.65 -16.20
CA PHE A 260 -6.43 -2.92 -17.43
C PHE A 260 -6.99 -3.70 -18.61
N GLN A 261 -7.87 -3.08 -19.39
CA GLN A 261 -8.55 -3.73 -20.51
C GLN A 261 -8.41 -2.94 -21.79
N SER A 262 -8.20 -3.65 -22.90
CA SER A 262 -8.30 -3.11 -24.26
C SER A 262 -9.59 -3.59 -24.91
N PHE A 263 -10.33 -2.68 -25.54
CA PHE A 263 -11.59 -3.05 -26.19
C PHE A 263 -11.39 -3.88 -27.47
N SER A 264 -10.51 -3.42 -28.37
CA SER A 264 -10.35 -4.06 -29.69
C SER A 264 -8.95 -4.01 -30.30
N ARG A 265 -8.03 -3.21 -29.74
CA ARG A 265 -6.80 -2.84 -30.43
C ARG A 265 -5.55 -3.59 -29.94
N ASN A 266 -5.52 -3.97 -28.67
CA ASN A 266 -4.36 -4.61 -28.08
C ASN A 266 -4.73 -5.97 -27.51
N LYS A 267 -3.83 -6.93 -27.68
CA LYS A 267 -3.80 -8.17 -26.95
C LYS A 267 -2.56 -8.20 -26.07
N PHE A 268 -2.73 -8.69 -24.87
CA PHE A 268 -1.69 -8.82 -23.87
C PHE A 268 -1.25 -10.27 -23.77
N TYR A 269 0.04 -10.46 -23.54
CA TYR A 269 0.65 -11.73 -23.22
C TYR A 269 1.62 -11.46 -22.08
N PHE A 270 1.47 -12.20 -20.99
CA PHE A 270 2.33 -12.12 -19.82
C PHE A 270 2.66 -13.54 -19.36
N ASP A 271 3.94 -13.82 -19.12
CA ASP A 271 4.40 -15.11 -18.62
C ASP A 271 4.73 -14.97 -17.14
N GLU A 272 3.85 -15.50 -16.29
CA GLU A 272 3.97 -15.42 -14.83
C GLU A 272 5.15 -16.23 -14.28
N SER A 273 5.72 -17.14 -15.07
CA SER A 273 6.79 -18.05 -14.63
C SER A 273 8.20 -17.48 -14.78
N VAL A 274 8.35 -16.40 -15.57
CA VAL A 274 9.65 -15.83 -15.91
C VAL A 274 9.81 -14.47 -15.23
N LYS A 275 10.77 -14.37 -14.32
CA LYS A 275 11.17 -13.09 -13.73
C LYS A 275 12.50 -12.64 -14.35
N ALA A 276 12.53 -11.41 -14.88
CA ALA A 276 13.77 -10.79 -15.31
C ALA A 276 14.44 -10.11 -14.09
N ILE A 277 15.76 -10.19 -14.02
CA ILE A 277 16.56 -9.56 -12.95
C ILE A 277 17.58 -8.65 -13.62
N ASP A 278 17.71 -7.44 -13.10
CA ASP A 278 18.75 -6.50 -13.52
C ASP A 278 20.10 -6.95 -12.94
N PRO A 279 21.12 -7.25 -13.76
CA PRO A 279 22.41 -7.73 -13.28
C PRO A 279 23.23 -6.66 -12.52
N GLU A 280 22.92 -5.37 -12.67
CA GLU A 280 23.64 -4.28 -11.99
C GLU A 280 23.07 -4.00 -10.60
N THR A 281 21.73 -4.00 -10.48
CA THR A 281 21.03 -3.69 -9.22
C THR A 281 20.64 -4.93 -8.42
N GLY A 282 20.53 -6.10 -9.07
CA GLY A 282 20.02 -7.33 -8.48
C GLY A 282 18.50 -7.34 -8.25
N LEU A 283 17.80 -6.29 -8.69
CA LEU A 283 16.35 -6.13 -8.50
C LEU A 283 15.56 -6.82 -9.61
N VAL A 284 14.33 -7.22 -9.29
CA VAL A 284 13.41 -7.82 -10.27
C VAL A 284 12.88 -6.73 -11.20
N ILE A 285 13.10 -6.91 -12.50
CA ILE A 285 12.51 -6.05 -13.53
C ILE A 285 11.05 -6.47 -13.70
N LYS A 286 10.14 -5.59 -13.26
CA LYS A 286 8.69 -5.78 -13.39
C LYS A 286 8.20 -5.34 -14.76
N ASP A 287 7.40 -6.18 -15.41
CA ASP A 287 6.63 -5.78 -16.58
C ASP A 287 5.62 -4.69 -16.18
N SER A 288 5.43 -3.69 -17.05
CA SER A 288 4.62 -2.53 -16.72
C SER A 288 3.76 -2.00 -17.86
N VAL A 289 2.64 -1.39 -17.48
CA VAL A 289 1.79 -0.58 -18.35
C VAL A 289 1.97 0.87 -17.96
N THR A 290 2.34 1.73 -18.92
CA THR A 290 2.53 3.16 -18.67
C THR A 290 1.42 3.98 -19.32
N ILE A 291 0.76 4.80 -18.52
CA ILE A 291 -0.18 5.81 -19.00
C ILE A 291 0.59 7.10 -19.21
N LEU A 292 0.73 7.49 -20.47
CA LEU A 292 1.54 8.64 -20.87
C LEU A 292 0.89 9.95 -20.45
N LYS A 293 1.72 10.92 -20.09
CA LYS A 293 1.33 12.28 -19.71
C LYS A 293 0.57 13.05 -20.79
N SER A 294 0.65 12.59 -22.04
CA SER A 294 -0.12 13.15 -23.16
C SER A 294 -1.62 12.87 -23.08
N ASN A 295 -2.06 11.92 -22.25
CA ASN A 295 -3.47 11.70 -21.99
C ASN A 295 -4.03 12.82 -21.10
N THR A 296 -5.32 13.11 -21.25
CA THR A 296 -6.02 14.08 -20.40
C THR A 296 -6.28 13.52 -19.00
N LYS A 297 -6.34 14.40 -18.01
CA LYS A 297 -6.86 14.05 -16.68
C LYS A 297 -8.32 13.61 -16.79
N PRO A 298 -8.82 12.77 -15.87
CA PRO A 298 -10.24 12.42 -15.80
C PRO A 298 -11.09 13.68 -15.75
N ASP A 299 -12.14 13.75 -16.56
CA ASP A 299 -13.15 14.83 -16.49
C ASP A 299 -12.60 16.25 -16.75
N PHE A 300 -11.35 16.39 -17.20
CA PHE A 300 -10.70 17.66 -17.53
C PHE A 300 -10.04 17.63 -18.91
N VAL A 301 -9.90 18.81 -19.53
CA VAL A 301 -9.22 18.99 -20.82
C VAL A 301 -7.70 19.11 -20.70
N SER A 302 -7.17 19.28 -19.49
CA SER A 302 -5.73 19.37 -19.24
C SER A 302 -5.08 18.00 -19.27
N ASN A 303 -3.88 17.93 -19.84
CA ASN A 303 -3.06 16.73 -19.82
C ASN A 303 -2.61 16.36 -18.40
N LEU A 304 -2.23 15.10 -18.24
CA LEU A 304 -1.49 14.61 -17.08
C LEU A 304 -0.11 15.30 -17.00
N THR A 305 0.45 15.41 -15.79
CA THR A 305 1.74 16.09 -15.57
C THR A 305 2.93 15.11 -15.54
N PHE A 306 2.65 13.82 -15.38
CA PHE A 306 3.62 12.72 -15.33
C PHE A 306 3.15 11.51 -16.13
N ASP A 307 4.10 10.64 -16.47
CA ASP A 307 3.81 9.29 -16.94
C ASP A 307 3.54 8.41 -15.71
N TYR A 308 2.45 7.66 -15.73
CA TYR A 308 2.03 6.83 -14.60
C TYR A 308 2.21 5.35 -14.94
N LYS A 309 3.16 4.71 -14.25
CA LYS A 309 3.45 3.29 -14.40
C LYS A 309 2.56 2.45 -13.50
N TRP A 310 2.16 1.30 -14.01
CA TRP A 310 1.46 0.24 -13.30
C TRP A 310 2.23 -1.06 -13.51
N GLN A 311 2.41 -1.86 -12.46
CA GLN A 311 3.02 -3.18 -12.61
C GLN A 311 1.99 -4.18 -13.13
N ILE A 312 2.40 -5.10 -14.00
CA ILE A 312 1.58 -6.23 -14.41
C ILE A 312 1.69 -7.30 -13.33
N VAL A 313 0.54 -7.80 -12.85
CA VAL A 313 0.47 -8.74 -11.73
C VAL A 313 0.19 -10.16 -12.23
N LYS A 314 -0.88 -10.33 -13.00
CA LYS A 314 -1.27 -11.64 -13.54
C LYS A 314 -2.18 -11.52 -14.76
N ASN A 315 -2.31 -12.61 -15.50
CA ASN A 315 -3.32 -12.73 -16.54
C ASN A 315 -4.71 -12.89 -15.92
N ILE A 316 -5.72 -12.37 -16.60
CA ILE A 316 -7.12 -12.62 -16.24
C ILE A 316 -7.58 -13.87 -16.95
N MET A 317 -8.02 -14.87 -16.18
CA MET A 317 -8.57 -16.11 -16.73
C MET A 317 -10.05 -15.94 -17.03
N GLY A 318 -10.46 -16.32 -18.23
CA GLY A 318 -11.85 -16.44 -18.63
C GLY A 318 -12.54 -17.62 -17.96
N ALA A 319 -13.87 -17.63 -17.99
CA ALA A 319 -14.68 -18.73 -17.45
C ALA A 319 -14.45 -20.07 -18.17
N ASP A 320 -13.86 -20.03 -19.37
CA ASP A 320 -13.46 -21.19 -20.17
C ASP A 320 -12.08 -21.75 -19.76
N GLY A 321 -11.41 -21.14 -18.80
CA GLY A 321 -10.08 -21.54 -18.34
C GLY A 321 -8.93 -21.09 -19.26
N TYR A 322 -9.20 -20.20 -20.21
CA TYR A 322 -8.16 -19.58 -21.04
C TYR A 322 -7.90 -18.13 -20.62
N SER A 323 -6.68 -17.64 -20.81
CA SER A 323 -6.35 -16.24 -20.54
C SER A 323 -7.13 -15.30 -21.49
N ASP A 324 -7.90 -14.36 -20.93
CA ASP A 324 -8.50 -13.27 -21.69
C ASP A 324 -7.41 -12.27 -22.07
N THR A 325 -6.81 -12.49 -23.23
CA THR A 325 -5.76 -11.63 -23.80
C THR A 325 -6.16 -10.16 -23.97
N ARG A 326 -7.41 -9.75 -23.74
CA ARG A 326 -7.83 -8.33 -23.76
C ARG A 326 -7.68 -7.65 -22.40
N LYS A 327 -7.45 -8.42 -21.33
CA LYS A 327 -7.40 -7.94 -19.94
C LYS A 327 -6.11 -8.38 -19.27
N LEU A 328 -5.58 -7.52 -18.41
CA LEU A 328 -4.52 -7.86 -17.46
C LEU A 328 -4.93 -7.37 -16.08
N GLN A 329 -4.55 -8.13 -15.05
CA GLN A 329 -4.50 -7.57 -13.72
C GLN A 329 -3.22 -6.75 -13.61
N VAL A 330 -3.38 -5.51 -13.19
CA VAL A 330 -2.28 -4.60 -12.87
C VAL A 330 -2.33 -4.24 -11.39
N GLY A 331 -1.22 -3.71 -10.88
CA GLY A 331 -1.08 -3.27 -9.50
C GLY A 331 -0.38 -1.93 -9.42
N LEU A 332 -0.53 -1.29 -8.26
CA LEU A 332 0.19 -0.07 -7.92
C LEU A 332 1.69 -0.32 -8.05
N PHE A 333 2.42 0.58 -8.71
CA PHE A 333 3.83 0.39 -9.00
C PHE A 333 4.69 0.60 -7.75
N ASP A 334 5.72 -0.22 -7.63
CA ASP A 334 6.75 -0.21 -6.60
C ASP A 334 8.06 -0.30 -7.38
N GLY A 335 8.73 0.85 -7.51
CA GLY A 335 9.84 1.04 -8.44
C GLY A 335 11.19 0.52 -7.95
N ASP A 336 11.39 0.45 -6.63
CA ASP A 336 12.62 -0.06 -6.01
C ASP A 336 12.48 -1.48 -5.43
N ASP A 337 11.30 -2.09 -5.58
CA ASP A 337 10.99 -3.48 -5.21
C ASP A 337 11.22 -3.77 -3.72
N ASP A 338 10.95 -2.79 -2.87
CA ASP A 338 11.09 -2.93 -1.42
C ASP A 338 9.76 -3.22 -0.69
N GLY A 339 8.70 -3.49 -1.46
CA GLY A 339 7.39 -3.86 -0.95
C GLY A 339 6.48 -2.68 -0.62
N VAL A 340 6.93 -1.44 -0.83
CA VAL A 340 6.12 -0.23 -0.61
C VAL A 340 5.83 0.43 -1.95
N VAL A 341 4.57 0.84 -2.16
CA VAL A 341 4.16 1.43 -3.45
C VAL A 341 4.53 2.91 -3.52
N ASP A 342 4.95 3.39 -4.69
CA ASP A 342 5.36 4.79 -4.88
C ASP A 342 4.18 5.76 -4.71
N ASN A 343 2.98 5.34 -5.15
CA ASN A 343 1.77 6.15 -5.06
C ASN A 343 0.53 5.29 -4.77
N PRO A 344 0.03 5.28 -3.52
CA PRO A 344 -1.15 4.50 -3.13
C PRO A 344 -2.47 5.04 -3.73
N ASP A 345 -2.48 6.26 -4.25
CA ASP A 345 -3.67 6.91 -4.84
C ASP A 345 -3.65 6.96 -6.37
N LEU A 346 -2.74 6.20 -7.01
CA LEU A 346 -2.55 6.17 -8.46
C LEU A 346 -3.86 5.93 -9.23
N PHE A 347 -4.71 5.02 -8.74
CA PHE A 347 -6.02 4.74 -9.36
C PHE A 347 -6.94 5.97 -9.34
N LYS A 348 -7.01 6.66 -8.20
CA LYS A 348 -7.88 7.83 -8.00
C LYS A 348 -7.43 8.99 -8.89
N LEU A 349 -6.13 9.12 -9.12
CA LEU A 349 -5.55 10.15 -9.98
C LEU A 349 -5.90 9.96 -11.47
N ILE A 350 -5.96 8.70 -11.93
CA ILE A 350 -6.11 8.37 -13.36
C ILE A 350 -7.56 8.06 -13.75
N VAL A 351 -8.40 7.62 -12.81
CA VAL A 351 -9.80 7.26 -13.08
C VAL A 351 -10.77 8.20 -12.38
N SER A 352 -10.38 8.77 -11.23
CA SER A 352 -11.21 9.63 -10.37
C SER A 352 -12.61 9.03 -10.11
N PRO A 353 -12.71 7.81 -9.55
CA PRO A 353 -13.91 6.99 -9.59
C PRO A 353 -15.16 7.59 -8.92
N THR A 354 -15.01 8.65 -8.14
CA THR A 354 -16.10 9.33 -7.42
C THR A 354 -16.66 10.55 -8.16
N THR A 355 -16.01 11.01 -9.22
CA THR A 355 -16.43 12.15 -10.05
C THR A 355 -17.14 11.65 -11.29
N ASP A 356 -18.25 12.28 -11.70
CA ASP A 356 -19.01 12.02 -12.93
C ASP A 356 -19.24 10.52 -13.22
N ILE A 357 -19.65 9.79 -12.18
CA ILE A 357 -19.82 8.33 -12.19
C ILE A 357 -20.70 7.85 -13.36
N SER A 358 -21.73 8.62 -13.73
CA SER A 358 -22.65 8.29 -14.83
C SER A 358 -22.04 8.40 -16.23
N GLU A 359 -20.96 9.17 -16.40
CA GLU A 359 -20.26 9.32 -17.69
C GLU A 359 -19.09 8.33 -17.83
N LYS A 360 -18.74 7.65 -16.74
CA LYS A 360 -17.66 6.66 -16.70
C LYS A 360 -18.18 5.32 -17.17
N TYR A 361 -17.94 5.01 -18.44
CA TYR A 361 -18.30 3.73 -19.06
C TYR A 361 -17.50 2.57 -18.44
N VAL A 362 -18.09 1.88 -17.47
CA VAL A 362 -17.69 0.51 -17.12
C VAL A 362 -18.42 -0.43 -18.09
N TYR A 363 -17.73 -0.89 -19.12
CA TYR A 363 -18.26 -1.93 -19.99
C TYR A 363 -18.26 -3.26 -19.22
N PHE A 364 -19.38 -3.58 -18.58
CA PHE A 364 -19.70 -4.95 -18.20
C PHE A 364 -20.22 -5.65 -19.45
N GLN A 365 -19.53 -6.72 -19.88
CA GLN A 365 -20.05 -7.65 -20.87
C GLN A 365 -20.10 -9.04 -20.25
#